data_AF-A0A5T1V7X1-F1
#
_entry.id   AF-A0A5T1V7X1-F1
#
_cell.length_a   1.000
_cell.length_b   1.000
_cell.length_c   1.000
_cell.angle_alpha   90.00
_cell.angle_beta   90.00
_cell.angle_gamma   90.00
#
_symmetry.space_group_name_H-M   'P 1'
#
loop_
_entity.id
_entity.type
_entity.pdbx_description
1 polymer ?
#
loop_
_entity_poly.entity_id
_entity_poly.type
_entity_poly.pdbx_seq_one_letter_code
_entity_poly.pdbx_strand_id
1 'polypeptide(L)' 'MRKILLQIFIFSVLFIVTFTINRILMQNSFIPTGLISDKNEIFLMYLLGVFHDIRFLSAAFLPFLLCG' A
#
# COMPACT_ATOMS: atom_id res chain seq x y z
N MET A 1 17.65 -18.11 1.68
CA MET A 1 17.70 -16.90 0.84
C MET A 1 16.74 -16.89 -0.38
N ARG A 2 16.97 -17.60 -1.49
CA ARG A 2 16.10 -17.47 -2.71
C ARG A 2 14.60 -17.72 -2.46
N LYS A 3 14.27 -18.70 -1.60
CA LYS A 3 12.86 -19.02 -1.24
C LYS A 3 12.19 -17.89 -0.43
N ILE A 4 12.94 -17.25 0.47
CA ILE A 4 12.46 -16.16 1.33
C ILE A 4 12.26 -14.89 0.50
N LEU A 5 13.19 -14.58 -0.41
CA LEU A 5 13.04 -13.47 -1.36
C LEU A 5 11.79 -13.64 -2.25
N LEU A 6 11.51 -14.86 -2.71
CA LEU A 6 10.30 -15.17 -3.47
C LEU A 6 9.03 -14.96 -2.63
N GLN A 7 9.03 -15.35 -1.36
CA GLN A 7 7.89 -15.12 -0.47
C GLN A 7 7.64 -13.64 -0.22
N ILE A 8 8.71 -12.87 0.08
CA ILE A 8 8.62 -11.41 0.27
C ILE A 8 8.06 -10.76 -1.00
N PHE A 9 8.54 -11.17 -2.17
CA PHE A 9 8.06 -10.65 -3.45
C PHE A 9 6.57 -10.96 -3.66
N ILE A 10 6.15 -12.21 -3.49
CA ILE A 10 4.74 -12.63 -3.68
C ILE A 10 3.82 -11.90 -2.70
N PHE A 11 4.17 -11.83 -1.42
CA PHE A 11 3.36 -11.13 -0.43
C PHE A 11 3.30 -9.62 -0.67
N SER A 12 4.39 -9.01 -1.14
CA SER A 12 4.38 -7.58 -1.50
C SER A 12 3.45 -7.30 -2.67
N VAL A 13 3.46 -8.16 -3.70
CA VAL A 13 2.54 -8.03 -4.85
C VAL A 13 1.08 -8.17 -4.39
N LEU A 14 0.76 -9.19 -3.59
CA LEU A 14 -0.59 -9.38 -3.05
C LEU A 14 -1.05 -8.18 -2.22
N PHE A 15 -0.18 -7.68 -1.33
CA PHE A 15 -0.49 -6.53 -0.49
C PHE A 15 -0.78 -5.28 -1.31
N ILE A 16 0.08 -4.95 -2.29
CA ILE A 16 -0.10 -3.78 -3.15
C ILE A 16 -1.42 -3.88 -3.92
N VAL A 17 -1.74 -5.05 -4.47
CA VAL A 17 -2.99 -5.27 -5.22
C VAL A 17 -4.21 -5.06 -4.33
N THR A 18 -4.26 -5.70 -3.16
CA THR A 18 -5.39 -5.57 -2.23
C THR A 18 -5.55 -4.12 -1.75
N PHE A 19 -4.45 -3.44 -1.43
CA PHE A 19 -4.50 -2.06 -0.95
C PHE A 19 -4.93 -1.08 -2.04
N THR A 20 -4.49 -1.29 -3.28
CA THR A 20 -4.91 -0.50 -4.44
C THR A 20 -6.41 -0.65 -4.69
N ILE A 21 -6.94 -1.89 -4.66
CA ILE A 21 -8.38 -2.14 -4.80
C ILE A 21 -9.17 -1.44 -3.70
N ASN A 22 -8.74 -1.56 -2.43
CA ASN A 22 -9.38 -0.87 -1.31
C ASN A 22 -9.39 0.65 -1.49
N ARG A 23 -8.29 1.25 -1.94
CA ARG A 23 -8.16 2.71 -2.11
C ARG A 23 -9.06 3.22 -3.25
N ILE A 24 -9.20 2.45 -4.34
CA ILE A 24 -10.16 2.75 -5.42
C ILE A 24 -11.61 2.63 -4.93
N LEU A 25 -11.94 1.59 -4.15
CA LEU A 25 -13.29 1.40 -3.60
C LEU A 25 -13.68 2.53 -2.63
N MET A 26 -12.73 2.97 -1.78
CA MET A 26 -12.94 4.13 -0.90
C MET A 26 -13.21 5.41 -1.71
N GLN A 27 -12.47 5.63 -2.79
CA GLN A 27 -12.69 6.80 -3.66
C GLN A 27 -14.06 6.77 -4.34
N ASN A 28 -14.54 5.60 -4.76
CA ASN A 28 -15.81 5.48 -5.49
C ASN A 28 -17.05 5.59 -4.59
N SER A 29 -16.93 5.34 -3.28
CA SER A 29 -18.10 5.13 -2.41
C SER A 29 -18.08 5.92 -1.11
N PHE A 30 -16.90 6.31 -0.62
CA PHE A 30 -16.73 6.86 0.74
C PHE A 30 -16.27 8.31 0.80
N ILE A 31 -15.61 8.84 -0.23
CA ILE A 31 -15.16 10.24 -0.21
C ILE A 31 -16.26 11.11 -0.85
N PRO A 32 -16.93 11.99 -0.09
CA PRO A 32 -17.93 12.89 -0.64
C PRO A 32 -17.27 13.78 -1.69
N THR A 33 -17.85 13.82 -2.88
CA THR A 33 -17.35 14.62 -4.01
C THR A 33 -17.28 16.13 -3.72
N GLY A 34 -17.94 16.59 -2.65
CA GLY A 34 -17.87 17.97 -2.16
C GLY A 34 -16.73 18.29 -1.17
N LEU A 35 -15.99 17.30 -0.67
CA LEU A 35 -14.83 17.50 0.22
C LEU A 35 -13.49 17.49 -0.52
N ILE A 36 -13.46 16.94 -1.73
CA ILE A 36 -12.29 16.99 -2.60
C ILE A 36 -12.46 18.24 -3.48
N SER A 37 -11.98 19.38 -2.99
CA SER A 37 -12.01 20.62 -3.78
C SER A 37 -10.94 20.59 -4.88
N ASP A 38 -9.86 19.84 -4.67
CA ASP A 38 -8.68 19.88 -5.52
C ASP A 38 -8.12 18.50 -5.87
N LYS A 39 -7.77 18.31 -7.14
CA LYS A 39 -7.07 17.10 -7.62
C LYS A 39 -5.76 16.85 -6.89
N ASN A 40 -5.16 17.91 -6.34
CA ASN A 40 -3.92 17.84 -5.58
C ASN A 40 -4.07 17.10 -4.25
N GLU A 41 -5.24 17.20 -3.59
CA GLU A 41 -5.50 16.52 -2.32
C GLU A 41 -5.65 15.01 -2.51
N ILE A 42 -6.30 14.59 -3.62
CA ILE A 42 -6.34 13.17 -4.01
C ILE A 42 -4.91 12.66 -4.25
N PHE A 43 -4.12 13.40 -5.01
CA PHE A 43 -2.75 12.99 -5.31
C PHE A 43 -1.91 12.85 -4.04
N LEU A 44 -2.01 13.81 -3.12
CA LEU A 44 -1.33 13.78 -1.83
C LEU A 44 -1.78 12.58 -0.98
N MET A 45 -3.09 12.28 -0.93
CA MET A 45 -3.64 11.13 -0.22
C MET A 45 -3.06 9.81 -0.76
N TYR A 46 -2.97 9.68 -2.09
CA TYR A 46 -2.38 8.50 -2.71
C TYR A 46 -0.88 8.39 -2.40
N LEU A 47 -0.13 9.49 -2.45
CA LEU A 47 1.31 9.50 -2.20
C LEU A 47 1.64 9.14 -0.75
N LEU A 48 0.95 9.78 0.21
CA LEU A 48 1.08 9.47 1.65
C LEU A 48 0.70 8.01 1.92
N GLY A 49 -0.36 7.53 1.27
CA GLY A 49 -0.77 6.15 1.34
C GLY A 49 0.31 5.19 0.85
N VAL A 50 0.90 5.42 -0.33
CA VAL A 50 2.00 4.59 -0.87
C VAL A 50 3.21 4.60 0.07
N PHE A 51 3.56 5.75 0.65
CA PHE A 51 4.67 5.84 1.60
C PHE A 51 4.42 5.01 2.86
N HIS A 52 3.20 5.07 3.40
CA HIS A 52 2.78 4.25 4.53
C HIS A 52 2.87 2.75 4.21
N ASP A 53 2.40 2.35 3.02
CA ASP A 53 2.38 0.95 2.57
C ASP A 53 3.81 0.39 2.45
N ILE A 54 4.74 1.16 1.89
CA ILE A 54 6.16 0.78 1.81
C ILE A 54 6.73 0.58 3.22
N ARG A 55 6.46 1.50 4.15
CA ARG A 55 6.96 1.42 5.52
C ARG A 55 6.40 0.21 6.27
N PHE A 56 5.13 -0.11 6.04
CA PHE A 56 4.48 -1.29 6.61
C PHE A 56 5.11 -2.58 6.08
N LEU A 57 5.31 -2.69 4.75
CA LEU A 57 5.97 -3.85 4.14
C LEU A 57 7.40 -4.02 4.67
N SER A 58 8.16 -2.93 4.79
CA SER A 58 9.51 -2.95 5.37
C SER A 58 9.49 -3.49 6.80
N ALA A 59 8.58 -3.01 7.66
CA ALA A 59 8.47 -3.48 9.04
C ALA A 59 8.01 -4.95 9.13
N ALA A 60 7.07 -5.36 8.28
CA ALA A 60 6.51 -6.71 8.27
C ALA A 60 7.51 -7.77 7.79
N PHE A 61 8.37 -7.44 6.82
CA PHE A 61 9.36 -8.39 6.28
C PHE A 61 10.75 -8.29 6.92
N LEU A 62 11.02 -7.27 7.74
CA LEU A 62 12.29 -7.14 8.45
C LEU A 62 12.65 -8.41 9.27
N PRO A 63 11.73 -9.04 10.02
CA PRO A 63 12.04 -10.28 10.75
C PRO A 63 12.40 -11.44 9.82
N PHE A 64 11.74 -11.56 8.66
CA PHE A 64 12.03 -12.58 7.65
C PHE A 64 13.40 -12.39 6.99
N LEU A 65 13.90 -11.15 6.93
CA LEU A 65 15.23 -10.83 6.43
C LEU A 65 16.33 -11.05 7.47
N LEU A 66 16.05 -10.78 8.75
CA LEU A 66 17.04 -10.87 9.84
C LEU A 66 17.18 -12.27 10.45
N CYS A 67 16.13 -13.09 10.39
CA CYS A 67 16.07 -14.40 11.05
C CYS A 67 16.02 -15.60 10.07
N GLY A 68 16.23 -15.37 8.77
CA GLY A 68 16.02 -16.33 7.67
C GLY A 68 17.26 -16.75 6.88
#